data_AF-A0A6A6A0I6-F1
#
_entry.id   AF-A0A6A6A0I6-F1
#
_cell.length_a   1.000
_cell.length_b   1.000
_cell.length_c   1.000
_cell.angle_alpha   90.00
_cell.angle_beta   90.00
_cell.angle_gamma   90.00
#
_symmetry.space_group_name_H-M   'P 1'
#
loop_
_entity.id
_entity.type
_entity.pdbx_description
1 polymer ?
#
loop_
_entity_poly.entity_id
_entity_poly.type
_entity_poly.pdbx_seq_one_letter_code
_entity_poly.pdbx_strand_id
1 'polypeptide(L)'
;MDFAKLMSQHIKKGKDTTAPADSSEKRYLKRSEVEAQRQAAYRAEQEAAEQARQDRIAHKRKAEEDEAEREAERREKRQRLAEESRRRREDEEEAEESRRRKRLGLPELPPKKKEGDDEGTPIPKDEDMPDEDLVAKLRALDEPAKLFGETHKQRLKRYKKRVGADNLAAIMTDGPIPTTLQLVPEKDMKVELKVPKDKDGREFLFRQLASYFTMVLTEWDATLARRDEDVQTSYQGKQAYAAMVQARENMRPLFKKLEKLDLEASILDPVVEIVHAAQERRYVDANDGYLRLSIGKAAWPIGVTMVGIHERSAREKLHESDKNAAHIMSDEITRKWLQSIKRCLSFAQTRWPPTDQLQLMG
;
A
#
# COMPACT_ATOMS: atom_id res chain seq x y z
N MET A 1 29.91 36.00 -16.25
CA MET A 1 30.08 34.79 -17.07
C MET A 1 30.82 35.19 -18.34
N ASP A 2 32.13 34.98 -18.39
CA ASP A 2 33.00 35.45 -19.48
C ASP A 2 32.81 34.60 -20.76
N PHE A 3 32.09 35.15 -21.73
CA PHE A 3 31.84 34.53 -23.03
C PHE A 3 33.14 34.26 -23.81
N ALA A 4 34.16 35.10 -23.63
CA ALA A 4 35.49 34.93 -24.22
C ALA A 4 36.22 33.68 -23.69
N LYS A 5 35.98 33.29 -22.43
CA LYS A 5 36.60 32.11 -21.81
C LYS A 5 35.95 30.81 -22.31
N LEU A 6 34.65 30.85 -22.60
CA LEU A 6 33.90 29.75 -23.22
C LEU A 6 34.25 29.55 -24.70
N MET A 7 34.42 30.64 -25.46
CA MET A 7 34.83 30.57 -26.87
C MET A 7 36.27 30.09 -27.03
N SER A 8 37.19 30.54 -26.17
CA SER A 8 38.58 30.04 -26.21
C SER A 8 38.69 28.57 -25.80
N GLN A 9 37.83 28.07 -24.90
CA GLN A 9 37.73 26.64 -24.60
C GLN A 9 37.19 25.82 -25.79
N HIS A 10 36.22 26.33 -26.54
CA HIS A 10 35.71 25.64 -27.73
C HIS A 10 36.74 25.63 -28.88
N ILE A 11 37.49 26.71 -29.07
CA ILE A 11 38.54 26.79 -30.09
C ILE A 11 39.72 25.89 -29.74
N LYS A 12 40.11 25.78 -28.47
CA LYS A 12 41.14 24.79 -28.03
C LYS A 12 40.67 23.36 -28.26
N LYS A 13 39.41 23.05 -27.95
CA LYS A 13 38.84 21.70 -28.14
C LYS A 13 38.80 21.29 -29.62
N GLY A 14 38.60 22.23 -30.55
CA GLY A 14 38.67 21.97 -31.99
C GLY A 14 40.08 21.88 -32.57
N LYS A 15 41.11 22.32 -31.84
CA LYS A 15 42.51 22.31 -32.29
C LYS A 15 43.28 21.07 -31.78
N ASP A 16 42.89 20.52 -30.64
CA ASP A 16 43.43 19.26 -30.10
C ASP A 16 42.89 18.01 -30.83
N THR A 17 41.88 18.15 -31.68
CA THR A 17 41.39 17.06 -32.57
C THR A 17 42.19 16.88 -33.85
N THR A 18 43.25 17.68 -34.06
CA THR A 18 44.20 17.51 -35.17
C THR A 18 45.62 17.43 -34.61
N ALA A 19 45.91 16.32 -33.93
CA ALA A 19 47.29 15.86 -33.79
C ALA A 19 47.83 15.51 -35.20
N PRO A 20 49.11 15.79 -35.51
CA PRO A 20 49.71 15.35 -36.75
C PRO A 20 49.64 13.82 -36.78
N ALA A 21 49.00 13.28 -37.82
CA ALA A 21 48.98 11.84 -38.07
C ALA A 21 50.42 11.37 -38.22
N ASP A 22 50.95 10.74 -37.18
CA ASP A 22 52.23 10.08 -37.23
C ASP A 22 52.07 8.90 -38.20
N SER A 23 52.67 9.09 -39.37
CA SER A 23 52.58 8.22 -40.52
C SER A 23 53.34 6.93 -40.25
N SER A 24 52.68 5.95 -39.64
CA SER A 24 53.12 4.55 -39.70
C SER A 24 51.97 3.55 -39.52
N GLU A 25 50.85 3.77 -40.22
CA GLU A 25 49.93 2.66 -40.49
C GLU A 25 50.67 1.61 -41.33
N LYS A 26 51.21 0.59 -40.66
CA LYS A 26 51.84 -0.55 -41.30
C LYS A 26 50.80 -1.20 -42.20
N ARG A 27 50.92 -0.96 -43.50
CA ARG A 27 50.03 -1.46 -44.57
C ARG A 27 49.90 -3.00 -44.56
N TYR A 28 50.77 -3.70 -43.83
CA TYR A 28 50.71 -5.13 -43.57
C TYR A 28 50.83 -5.41 -42.07
N LEU A 29 49.72 -5.83 -41.45
CA LEU A 29 49.68 -6.31 -40.06
C LEU A 29 49.73 -7.83 -40.06
N LYS A 30 50.50 -8.43 -39.14
CA LYS A 30 50.50 -9.89 -38.99
C LYS A 30 49.16 -10.35 -38.42
N ARG A 31 48.66 -11.52 -38.87
CA ARG A 31 47.37 -12.08 -38.39
C ARG A 31 47.29 -12.16 -36.85
N SER A 32 48.41 -12.45 -36.19
CA SER A 32 48.54 -12.46 -34.72
C SER A 32 48.29 -11.09 -34.09
N GLU A 33 48.69 -10.00 -34.73
CA GLU A 33 48.50 -8.64 -34.23
C GLU A 33 47.04 -8.19 -34.40
N VAL A 34 46.40 -8.57 -35.51
CA VAL A 34 44.98 -8.29 -35.77
C VAL A 34 44.06 -9.06 -34.81
N GLU A 35 44.38 -10.34 -34.53
CA GLU A 35 43.62 -11.12 -33.56
C GLU A 35 43.84 -10.62 -32.12
N ALA A 36 45.06 -10.22 -31.77
CA ALA A 36 45.35 -9.60 -30.47
C ALA A 36 44.57 -8.28 -30.30
N GLN A 37 44.49 -7.45 -31.35
CA GLN A 37 43.69 -6.23 -31.34
C GLN A 37 42.19 -6.51 -31.19
N ARG A 38 41.65 -7.53 -31.87
CA ARG A 38 40.25 -7.94 -31.70
C ARG A 38 39.95 -8.43 -30.29
N GLN A 39 40.84 -9.24 -29.72
CA GLN A 39 40.69 -9.73 -28.35
C GLN A 39 40.79 -8.59 -27.33
N ALA A 40 41.69 -7.63 -27.53
CA ALA A 40 41.82 -6.46 -26.68
C ALA A 40 40.57 -5.56 -26.76
N ALA A 41 40.04 -5.32 -27.96
CA ALA A 41 38.82 -4.56 -28.16
C ALA A 41 37.61 -5.24 -27.50
N TYR A 42 37.47 -6.56 -27.63
CA TYR A 42 36.40 -7.32 -27.00
C TYR A 42 36.47 -7.27 -25.46
N ARG A 43 37.67 -7.39 -24.87
CA ARG A 43 37.86 -7.27 -23.42
C ARG A 43 37.57 -5.86 -22.93
N ALA A 44 38.04 -4.84 -23.65
CA ALA A 44 37.75 -3.44 -23.32
C ALA A 44 36.25 -3.13 -23.39
N GLU A 45 35.53 -3.70 -24.36
CA GLU A 45 34.08 -3.58 -24.47
C GLU A 45 33.35 -4.28 -23.30
N GLN A 46 33.80 -5.47 -22.90
CA GLN A 46 33.26 -6.17 -21.73
C GLN A 46 33.51 -5.40 -20.43
N GLU A 47 34.73 -4.93 -20.20
CA GLU A 47 35.10 -4.12 -19.03
C GLU A 47 34.29 -2.81 -18.98
N ALA A 48 34.11 -2.13 -20.12
CA ALA A 48 33.28 -0.94 -20.20
C ALA A 48 31.80 -1.22 -19.89
N ALA A 49 31.27 -2.35 -20.35
CA ALA A 49 29.89 -2.76 -20.05
C ALA A 49 29.70 -3.11 -18.56
N GLU A 50 30.68 -3.77 -17.94
CA GLU A 50 30.66 -4.05 -16.51
C GLU A 50 30.76 -2.77 -15.68
N GLN A 51 31.67 -1.86 -16.05
CA GLN A 51 31.82 -0.56 -15.40
C GLN A 51 30.52 0.26 -15.49
N ALA A 52 29.90 0.34 -16.67
CA ALA A 52 28.63 1.03 -16.85
C ALA A 52 27.48 0.44 -16.01
N ARG A 53 27.47 -0.89 -15.83
CA ARG A 53 26.50 -1.57 -14.96
C ARG A 53 26.76 -1.23 -13.49
N GLN A 54 28.02 -1.24 -13.05
CA GLN A 54 28.39 -0.87 -11.69
C GLN A 54 28.05 0.59 -11.38
N ASP A 55 28.35 1.51 -12.31
CA ASP A 55 28.03 2.93 -12.17
C ASP A 55 26.52 3.17 -12.10
N ARG A 56 25.73 2.45 -12.90
CA ARG A 56 24.26 2.52 -12.82
C ARG A 56 23.73 2.03 -11.47
N ILE A 57 24.30 0.96 -10.92
CA ILE A 57 23.90 0.44 -9.59
C ILE A 57 24.31 1.45 -8.50
N ALA A 58 25.53 1.98 -8.56
CA ALA A 58 26.02 2.96 -7.60
C ALA A 58 25.19 4.26 -7.63
N HIS A 59 24.85 4.75 -8.82
CA HIS A 59 23.97 5.92 -8.98
C HIS A 59 22.56 5.64 -8.44
N LYS A 60 22.02 4.45 -8.67
CA LYS A 60 20.72 4.06 -8.13
C LYS A 60 20.73 4.03 -6.59
N ARG A 61 21.74 3.40 -5.98
CA ARG A 61 21.88 3.33 -4.52
C ARG A 61 22.01 4.73 -3.91
N LYS A 62 22.81 5.59 -4.54
CA LYS A 62 22.97 6.99 -4.10
C LYS A 62 21.65 7.77 -4.18
N ALA A 63 20.88 7.59 -5.25
CA ALA A 63 19.57 8.24 -5.38
C ALA A 63 18.56 7.75 -4.32
N GLU A 64 18.57 6.45 -4.00
CA GLU A 64 17.73 5.87 -2.93
C GLU A 64 18.15 6.39 -1.54
N GLU A 65 19.46 6.52 -1.27
CA GLU A 65 20.00 7.12 -0.04
C GLU A 65 19.59 8.60 0.10
N ASP A 66 19.78 9.41 -0.95
CA ASP A 66 19.40 10.83 -0.96
C ASP A 66 17.88 11.03 -0.79
N GLU A 67 17.05 10.14 -1.35
CA GLU A 67 15.59 10.18 -1.19
C GLU A 67 15.16 9.80 0.24
N ALA A 68 15.78 8.77 0.82
CA ALA A 68 15.54 8.36 2.19
C ALA A 68 15.91 9.46 3.20
N GLU A 69 17.02 10.18 2.97
CA GLU A 69 17.42 11.32 3.80
C GLU A 69 16.39 12.45 3.75
N ARG A 70 15.92 12.83 2.55
CA ARG A 70 14.85 13.84 2.38
C ARG A 70 13.53 13.41 3.02
N GLU A 71 13.22 12.12 3.03
CA GLU A 71 12.02 11.61 3.71
C GLU A 71 12.17 11.66 5.23
N ALA A 72 13.35 11.30 5.76
CA ALA A 72 13.67 11.42 7.17
C ALA A 72 13.56 12.88 7.66
N GLU A 73 14.12 13.84 6.91
CA GLU A 73 14.01 15.28 7.21
C GLU A 73 12.55 15.75 7.22
N ARG A 74 11.73 15.34 6.25
CA ARG A 74 10.29 15.67 6.20
C ARG A 74 9.55 15.07 7.40
N ARG A 75 9.89 13.84 7.79
CA ARG A 75 9.30 13.16 8.95
C ARG A 75 9.66 13.85 10.25
N GLU A 76 10.93 14.23 10.42
CA GLU A 76 11.40 14.96 11.60
C GLU A 76 10.74 16.34 11.69
N LYS A 77 10.66 17.09 10.57
CA LYS A 77 9.95 18.37 10.51
C LYS A 77 8.47 18.24 10.88
N ARG A 78 7.81 17.18 10.39
CA ARG A 78 6.40 16.89 10.73
C ARG A 78 6.24 16.51 12.20
N GLN A 79 7.16 15.74 12.77
CA GLN A 79 7.16 15.40 14.19
C GLN A 79 7.36 16.64 15.06
N ARG A 80 8.31 17.50 14.71
CA ARG A 80 8.57 18.77 15.41
C ARG A 80 7.35 19.70 15.39
N LEU A 81 6.71 19.87 14.23
CA LEU A 81 5.48 20.67 14.11
C LEU A 81 4.31 20.06 14.91
N ALA A 82 4.20 18.73 14.94
CA ALA A 82 3.18 18.04 15.72
C ALA A 82 3.42 18.16 17.23
N GLU A 83 4.67 18.11 17.69
CA GLU A 83 5.04 18.33 19.09
C GLU A 83 4.79 19.79 19.50
N GLU A 84 5.17 20.75 18.65
CA GLU A 84 4.91 22.18 18.88
C GLU A 84 3.41 22.50 18.92
N SER A 85 2.62 21.91 18.03
CA SER A 85 1.16 22.05 18.05
C SER A 85 0.52 21.38 19.26
N ARG A 86 1.05 20.26 19.76
CA ARG A 86 0.56 19.60 20.98
C ARG A 86 0.83 20.46 22.21
N ARG A 87 2.07 20.96 22.36
CA ARG A 87 2.42 21.87 23.46
C ARG A 87 1.54 23.11 23.48
N ARG A 88 1.30 23.73 22.31
CA ARG A 88 0.42 24.91 22.22
C ARG A 88 -1.02 24.63 22.66
N ARG A 89 -1.56 23.43 22.36
CA ARG A 89 -2.90 23.03 22.81
C ARG A 89 -2.93 22.77 24.30
N GLU A 90 -1.93 22.07 24.84
CA GLU A 90 -1.82 21.81 26.27
C GLU A 90 -1.72 23.13 27.07
N ASP A 91 -0.91 24.08 26.62
CA ASP A 91 -0.79 25.41 27.25
C ASP A 91 -2.11 26.22 27.18
N GLU A 92 -2.85 26.12 26.07
CA GLU A 92 -4.15 26.78 25.88
C GLU A 92 -5.24 26.16 26.76
N GLU A 93 -5.31 24.83 26.84
CA GLU A 93 -6.21 24.08 27.72
C GLU A 93 -5.91 24.37 29.20
N GLU A 94 -4.64 24.43 29.60
CA GLU A 94 -4.22 24.74 30.97
C GLU A 94 -4.55 26.20 31.34
N ALA A 95 -4.40 27.13 30.39
CA ALA A 95 -4.79 28.52 30.57
C ALA A 95 -6.32 28.69 30.66
N GLU A 96 -7.09 27.95 29.86
CA GLU A 96 -8.55 27.91 29.95
C GLU A 96 -9.04 27.30 31.26
N GLU A 97 -8.44 26.20 31.70
CA GLU A 97 -8.76 25.56 32.98
C GLU A 97 -8.45 26.51 34.15
N SER A 98 -7.31 27.19 34.11
CA SER A 98 -6.91 28.19 35.10
C SER A 98 -7.89 29.38 35.13
N ARG A 99 -8.29 29.89 33.96
CA ARG A 99 -9.31 30.95 33.85
C ARG A 99 -10.68 30.50 34.39
N ARG A 100 -11.06 29.25 34.11
CA ARG A 100 -12.31 28.65 34.59
C ARG A 100 -12.31 28.48 36.10
N ARG A 101 -11.20 28.01 36.69
CA ARG A 101 -11.02 27.86 38.14
C ARG A 101 -10.99 29.21 38.86
N LYS A 102 -10.31 30.22 38.30
CA LYS A 102 -10.29 31.59 38.82
C LYS A 102 -11.68 32.24 38.81
N ARG A 103 -12.51 31.94 37.80
CA ARG A 103 -13.92 32.38 37.75
C ARG A 103 -14.81 31.70 38.79
N LEU A 104 -14.48 30.47 39.20
CA LEU A 104 -15.23 29.66 40.15
C LEU A 104 -14.73 29.76 41.61
N GLY A 105 -13.66 30.53 41.88
CA GLY A 105 -13.10 30.70 43.22
C GLY A 105 -12.38 29.47 43.79
N LEU A 106 -11.95 28.54 42.92
CA LEU A 106 -11.25 27.31 43.30
C LEU A 106 -9.71 27.54 43.34
N PRO A 107 -8.96 26.91 44.26
CA PRO A 107 -7.50 27.02 44.34
C PRO A 107 -6.79 26.60 43.03
N GLU A 108 -5.69 27.28 42.71
CA GLU A 108 -4.84 26.94 41.54
C GLU A 108 -4.24 25.54 41.69
N LEU A 109 -4.14 24.81 40.58
CA LEU A 109 -3.44 23.53 40.54
C LEU A 109 -1.94 23.76 40.70
N PRO A 110 -1.22 22.91 41.45
CA PRO A 110 0.23 22.94 41.46
C PRO A 110 0.77 22.69 40.04
N PRO A 111 1.90 23.33 39.67
CA PRO A 111 2.50 23.14 38.35
C PRO A 111 2.83 21.67 38.14
N LYS A 112 2.44 21.11 36.99
CA LYS A 112 2.86 19.77 36.56
C LYS A 112 4.39 19.78 36.45
N LYS A 113 5.09 19.19 37.41
CA LYS A 113 6.53 18.96 37.30
C LYS A 113 6.79 18.12 36.05
N LYS A 114 7.69 18.60 35.19
CA LYS A 114 8.33 17.76 34.17
C LYS A 114 9.22 16.76 34.89
N GLU A 115 8.70 15.58 35.18
CA GLU A 115 9.49 14.46 35.68
C GLU A 115 9.79 13.52 34.51
N GLY A 116 11.02 13.63 34.01
CA GLY A 116 11.77 12.47 33.55
C GLY A 116 12.35 11.79 34.79
N ASP A 117 12.25 10.45 34.81
CA ASP A 117 12.88 9.49 35.72
C ASP A 117 12.76 9.77 37.23
N ASP A 118 11.65 9.36 37.85
CA ASP A 118 11.59 8.16 38.71
C ASP A 118 10.15 7.95 39.22
N GLU A 119 9.88 6.74 39.67
CA GLU A 119 8.60 6.12 40.05
C GLU A 119 7.47 6.98 40.64
N GLY A 120 6.25 6.76 40.10
CA GLY A 120 5.05 6.85 40.94
C GLY A 120 3.82 7.54 40.35
N THR A 121 3.47 7.33 39.08
CA THR A 121 2.06 7.52 38.68
C THR A 121 1.23 6.33 39.19
N PRO A 122 0.21 6.55 40.04
CA PRO A 122 -0.70 5.49 40.47
C PRO A 122 -1.46 4.98 39.25
N ILE A 123 -1.34 3.68 38.99
CA ILE A 123 -2.24 2.99 38.07
C ILE A 123 -3.63 3.06 38.73
N PRO A 124 -4.71 3.39 37.99
CA PRO A 124 -6.06 3.21 38.51
C PRO A 124 -6.18 1.81 39.12
N LYS A 125 -6.67 1.71 40.37
CA LYS A 125 -6.72 0.44 41.11
C LYS A 125 -7.44 -0.70 40.36
N ASP A 126 -8.23 -0.35 39.35
CA ASP A 126 -8.99 -1.30 38.52
C ASP A 126 -8.12 -2.06 37.49
N GLU A 127 -6.83 -1.75 37.35
CA GLU A 127 -5.96 -2.31 36.31
C GLU A 127 -4.67 -3.01 36.80
N ASP A 128 -4.43 -3.04 38.11
CA ASP A 128 -3.28 -3.70 38.72
C ASP A 128 -3.61 -5.16 39.08
N MET A 129 -2.80 -6.10 38.60
CA MET A 129 -2.97 -7.53 38.85
C MET A 129 -1.84 -8.00 39.77
N PRO A 130 -2.12 -8.81 40.80
CA PRO A 130 -1.08 -9.32 41.71
C PRO A 130 0.04 -10.02 40.94
N ASP A 131 1.30 -9.84 41.36
CA ASP A 131 2.48 -10.47 40.75
C ASP A 131 2.33 -12.00 40.61
N GLU A 132 1.71 -12.65 41.59
CA GLU A 132 1.48 -14.10 41.60
C GLU A 132 0.56 -14.54 40.47
N ASP A 133 -0.57 -13.84 40.30
CA ASP A 133 -1.54 -14.09 39.23
C ASP A 133 -0.94 -13.80 37.85
N LEU A 134 -0.18 -12.70 37.75
CA LEU A 134 0.48 -12.28 36.51
C LEU A 134 1.52 -13.33 36.05
N VAL A 135 2.29 -13.86 37.00
CA VAL A 135 3.27 -14.92 36.74
C VAL A 135 2.57 -16.22 36.36
N ALA A 136 1.49 -16.61 37.04
CA ALA A 136 0.71 -17.79 36.70
C ALA A 136 0.12 -17.68 35.28
N LYS A 137 -0.43 -16.51 34.92
CA LYS A 137 -1.01 -16.24 33.61
C LYS A 137 0.03 -16.16 32.49
N LEU A 138 1.22 -15.62 32.74
CA LEU A 138 2.32 -15.64 31.77
C LEU A 138 2.85 -17.07 31.54
N ARG A 139 2.96 -17.89 32.60
CA ARG A 139 3.33 -19.30 32.46
C ARG A 139 2.26 -20.11 31.71
N ALA A 140 0.98 -19.80 31.92
CA ALA A 140 -0.11 -20.43 31.17
C ALA A 140 -0.10 -20.07 29.67
N LEU A 141 0.52 -18.95 29.30
CA LEU A 141 0.74 -18.52 27.91
C LEU A 141 2.12 -18.96 27.36
N ASP A 142 2.81 -19.88 28.04
CA ASP A 142 4.18 -20.36 27.71
C ASP A 142 5.23 -19.23 27.58
N GLU A 143 5.00 -18.10 28.27
CA GLU A 143 5.91 -16.96 28.27
C GLU A 143 6.80 -16.93 29.53
N PRO A 144 8.04 -16.41 29.44
CA PRO A 144 8.91 -16.25 30.60
C PRO A 144 8.24 -15.43 31.70
N ALA A 145 8.22 -15.96 32.93
CA ALA A 145 7.57 -15.33 34.08
C ALA A 145 8.15 -13.94 34.43
N LYS A 146 9.45 -13.73 34.20
CA LYS A 146 10.13 -12.45 34.40
C LYS A 146 11.33 -12.35 33.46
N LEU A 147 11.48 -11.22 32.77
CA LEU A 147 12.69 -10.90 32.00
C LEU A 147 13.70 -10.12 32.85
N PHE A 148 14.98 -10.19 32.47
CA PHE A 148 16.05 -9.48 33.18
C PHE A 148 15.83 -7.96 33.12
N GLY A 149 15.83 -7.29 34.28
CA GLY A 149 15.56 -5.85 34.39
C GLY A 149 14.10 -5.43 34.26
N GLU A 150 13.14 -6.37 34.15
CA GLU A 150 11.72 -6.06 33.96
C GLU A 150 11.02 -5.68 35.28
N THR A 151 10.44 -4.47 35.33
CA THR A 151 9.59 -4.00 36.45
C THR A 151 8.18 -4.61 36.39
N HIS A 152 7.41 -4.59 37.50
CA HIS A 152 6.03 -5.12 37.52
C HIS A 152 5.14 -4.48 36.44
N LYS A 153 5.25 -3.16 36.26
CA LYS A 153 4.51 -2.41 35.23
C LYS A 153 4.88 -2.84 33.80
N GLN A 154 6.16 -3.13 33.54
CA GLN A 154 6.61 -3.62 32.24
C GLN A 154 6.11 -5.05 31.98
N ARG A 155 6.10 -5.90 33.02
CA ARG A 155 5.53 -7.25 32.98
C ARG A 155 4.02 -7.23 32.72
N LEU A 156 3.28 -6.35 33.38
CA LEU A 156 1.85 -6.10 33.13
C LEU A 156 1.59 -5.63 31.70
N LYS A 157 2.39 -4.68 31.19
CA LYS A 157 2.29 -4.23 29.79
C LYS A 157 2.57 -5.36 28.81
N ARG A 158 3.55 -6.21 29.07
CA ARG A 158 3.85 -7.39 28.23
C ARG A 158 2.68 -8.37 28.24
N TYR A 159 2.15 -8.69 29.41
CA TYR A 159 0.98 -9.55 29.55
C TYR A 159 -0.24 -8.98 28.82
N LYS A 160 -0.58 -7.69 29.04
CA LYS A 160 -1.69 -7.02 28.32
C LYS A 160 -1.48 -7.00 26.81
N LYS A 161 -0.23 -6.81 26.34
CA LYS A 161 0.10 -6.87 24.90
C LYS A 161 -0.07 -8.28 24.34
N ARG A 162 0.31 -9.32 25.08
CA ARG A 162 0.15 -10.72 24.67
C ARG A 162 -1.30 -11.16 24.70
N VAL A 163 -2.01 -10.96 25.80
CA VAL A 163 -3.46 -11.20 25.87
C VAL A 163 -4.22 -10.38 24.83
N GLY A 164 -3.83 -9.13 24.60
CA GLY A 164 -4.39 -8.32 23.52
C GLY A 164 -4.13 -8.90 22.13
N ALA A 165 -2.91 -9.40 21.87
CA ALA A 165 -2.56 -10.06 20.61
C ALA A 165 -3.28 -11.40 20.44
N ASP A 166 -3.39 -12.21 21.52
CA ASP A 166 -4.06 -13.50 21.52
C ASP A 166 -5.59 -13.33 21.39
N ASN A 167 -6.17 -12.32 22.04
CA ASN A 167 -7.56 -11.94 21.85
C ASN A 167 -7.82 -11.45 20.42
N LEU A 168 -6.93 -10.61 19.87
CA LEU A 168 -7.02 -10.19 18.48
C LEU A 168 -6.91 -11.39 17.53
N ALA A 169 -5.95 -12.29 17.75
CA ALA A 169 -5.79 -13.51 16.97
C ALA A 169 -6.98 -14.46 17.11
N ALA A 170 -7.59 -14.57 18.29
CA ALA A 170 -8.78 -15.38 18.54
C ALA A 170 -10.05 -14.80 17.89
N ILE A 171 -10.10 -13.48 17.67
CA ILE A 171 -11.20 -12.80 16.95
C ILE A 171 -11.00 -12.87 15.43
N MET A 172 -9.76 -13.09 14.96
CA MET A 172 -9.47 -13.19 13.54
C MET A 172 -10.04 -14.49 12.97
N THR A 173 -10.86 -14.37 11.93
CA THR A 173 -11.42 -15.51 11.22
C THR A 173 -10.36 -16.24 10.41
N ASP A 174 -10.40 -17.57 10.41
CA ASP A 174 -9.51 -18.46 9.63
C ASP A 174 -9.86 -18.48 8.13
N GLY A 175 -9.79 -17.31 7.51
CA GLY A 175 -10.04 -17.10 6.08
C GLY A 175 -8.76 -16.77 5.30
N PRO A 176 -8.81 -16.80 3.95
CA PRO A 176 -7.68 -16.45 3.09
C PRO A 176 -7.15 -15.04 3.37
N ILE A 177 -8.05 -14.13 3.79
CA ILE A 177 -7.69 -12.84 4.35
C ILE A 177 -8.15 -12.83 5.81
N PRO A 178 -7.21 -12.85 6.78
CA PRO A 178 -7.55 -12.75 8.18
C PRO A 178 -8.32 -11.45 8.45
N THR A 179 -9.51 -11.56 9.05
CA THR A 179 -10.36 -10.41 9.38
C THR A 179 -10.99 -10.53 10.75
N THR A 180 -11.24 -9.42 11.42
CA THR A 180 -11.96 -9.38 12.70
C THR A 180 -13.49 -9.38 12.53
N LEU A 181 -13.99 -9.27 11.29
CA LEU A 181 -15.42 -9.34 11.00
C LEU A 181 -15.94 -10.77 11.16
N GLN A 182 -17.04 -10.93 11.87
CA GLN A 182 -17.74 -12.21 11.93
C GLN A 182 -18.39 -12.51 10.57
N LEU A 183 -17.83 -13.47 9.85
CA LEU A 183 -18.38 -13.91 8.56
C LEU A 183 -19.80 -14.46 8.72
N VAL A 184 -20.62 -14.27 7.71
CA VAL A 184 -22.01 -14.74 7.65
C VAL A 184 -22.09 -16.05 6.86
N PRO A 185 -23.01 -16.97 7.19
CA PRO A 185 -23.22 -18.20 6.42
C PRO A 185 -23.71 -17.91 4.99
N GLU A 186 -23.47 -18.85 4.06
CA GLU A 186 -23.83 -18.70 2.63
C GLU A 186 -25.28 -18.28 2.36
N LYS A 187 -26.23 -18.71 3.20
CA LYS A 187 -27.65 -18.35 3.07
C LYS A 187 -27.89 -16.85 3.25
N ASP A 188 -27.11 -16.22 4.11
CA ASP A 188 -27.24 -14.82 4.50
C ASP A 188 -26.22 -13.93 3.76
N MET A 189 -25.41 -14.50 2.87
CA MET A 189 -24.42 -13.75 2.09
C MET A 189 -25.03 -12.95 0.94
N LYS A 190 -26.30 -13.20 0.60
CA LYS A 190 -26.97 -12.49 -0.49
C LYS A 190 -27.13 -11.01 -0.15
N VAL A 191 -26.49 -10.18 -0.96
CA VAL A 191 -26.51 -8.73 -0.81
C VAL A 191 -27.75 -8.18 -1.50
N GLU A 192 -28.38 -7.16 -0.92
CA GLU A 192 -29.44 -6.39 -1.57
C GLU A 192 -28.86 -5.18 -2.33
N LEU A 193 -29.46 -4.81 -3.46
CA LEU A 193 -29.03 -3.64 -4.27
C LEU A 193 -29.03 -2.32 -3.49
N LYS A 194 -29.89 -2.20 -2.47
CA LYS A 194 -30.05 -0.96 -1.71
C LYS A 194 -29.15 -1.00 -0.48
N VAL A 195 -28.16 -0.11 -0.45
CA VAL A 195 -27.29 0.06 0.72
C VAL A 195 -28.13 0.57 1.91
N PRO A 196 -28.14 -0.17 3.05
CA PRO A 196 -28.82 0.28 4.25
C PRO A 196 -28.21 1.59 4.78
N LYS A 197 -29.08 2.51 5.23
CA LYS A 197 -28.64 3.77 5.86
C LYS A 197 -28.40 3.61 7.35
N ASP A 198 -29.02 2.59 7.96
CA ASP A 198 -28.90 2.29 9.37
C ASP A 198 -27.51 1.71 9.68
N LYS A 199 -26.97 2.06 10.86
CA LYS A 199 -25.64 1.63 11.28
C LYS A 199 -25.53 0.10 11.32
N ASP A 200 -26.51 -0.56 11.94
CA ASP A 200 -26.55 -2.02 12.08
C ASP A 200 -26.70 -2.72 10.73
N GLY A 201 -27.52 -2.16 9.82
CA GLY A 201 -27.66 -2.66 8.46
C GLY A 201 -26.39 -2.52 7.63
N ARG A 202 -25.64 -1.43 7.83
CA ARG A 202 -24.34 -1.22 7.18
C ARG A 202 -23.26 -2.16 7.73
N GLU A 203 -23.24 -2.39 9.04
CA GLU A 203 -22.38 -3.39 9.68
C GLU A 203 -22.65 -4.79 9.12
N PHE A 204 -23.94 -5.15 8.99
CA PHE A 204 -24.34 -6.42 8.39
C PHE A 204 -23.91 -6.54 6.93
N LEU A 205 -24.17 -5.51 6.11
CA LEU A 205 -23.73 -5.46 4.72
C LEU A 205 -22.21 -5.67 4.57
N PHE A 206 -21.42 -5.06 5.46
CA PHE A 206 -19.96 -5.16 5.39
C PHE A 206 -19.49 -6.59 5.74
N ARG A 207 -20.19 -7.26 6.66
CA ARG A 207 -20.00 -8.69 6.93
C ARG A 207 -20.39 -9.55 5.73
N GLN A 208 -21.50 -9.24 5.03
CA GLN A 208 -21.89 -9.95 3.81
C GLN A 208 -20.83 -9.81 2.70
N LEU A 209 -20.33 -8.60 2.46
CA LEU A 209 -19.27 -8.34 1.48
C LEU A 209 -17.97 -9.09 1.82
N ALA A 210 -17.51 -9.00 3.08
CA ALA A 210 -16.33 -9.71 3.54
C ALA A 210 -16.50 -11.23 3.37
N SER A 211 -17.67 -11.77 3.68
CA SER A 211 -17.98 -13.19 3.54
C SER A 211 -17.99 -13.63 2.08
N TYR A 212 -18.55 -12.81 1.18
CA TYR A 212 -18.56 -13.09 -0.25
C TYR A 212 -17.15 -13.16 -0.83
N PHE A 213 -16.31 -12.15 -0.59
CA PHE A 213 -14.95 -12.17 -1.10
C PHE A 213 -14.11 -13.29 -0.46
N THR A 214 -14.30 -13.57 0.83
CA THR A 214 -13.67 -14.72 1.48
C THR A 214 -14.06 -16.03 0.81
N MET A 215 -15.35 -16.29 0.58
CA MET A 215 -15.82 -17.50 -0.10
C MET A 215 -15.25 -17.64 -1.51
N VAL A 216 -15.26 -16.56 -2.30
CA VAL A 216 -14.71 -16.57 -3.67
C VAL A 216 -13.20 -16.85 -3.65
N LEU A 217 -12.44 -16.24 -2.74
CA LEU A 217 -10.99 -16.46 -2.62
C LEU A 217 -10.65 -17.89 -2.17
N THR A 218 -11.41 -18.43 -1.21
CA THR A 218 -11.25 -19.81 -0.75
C THR A 218 -11.55 -20.81 -1.85
N GLU A 219 -12.64 -20.61 -2.60
CA GLU A 219 -12.97 -21.44 -3.76
C GLU A 219 -11.93 -21.31 -4.88
N TRP A 220 -11.35 -20.11 -5.06
CA TRP A 220 -10.28 -19.91 -6.03
C TRP A 220 -9.04 -20.72 -5.66
N ASP A 221 -8.58 -20.62 -4.41
CA ASP A 221 -7.43 -21.38 -3.93
C ASP A 221 -7.68 -22.90 -4.03
N ALA A 222 -8.84 -23.37 -3.57
CA ALA A 222 -9.23 -24.77 -3.69
C ALA A 222 -9.30 -25.26 -5.15
N THR A 223 -9.77 -24.42 -6.08
CA THR A 223 -9.82 -24.77 -7.51
C THR A 223 -8.43 -24.87 -8.12
N LEU A 224 -7.48 -24.02 -7.69
CA LEU A 224 -6.09 -24.11 -8.13
C LEU A 224 -5.41 -25.36 -7.56
N ALA A 225 -5.66 -25.68 -6.29
CA ALA A 225 -5.08 -26.83 -5.60
C ALA A 225 -5.59 -28.18 -6.12
N ARG A 226 -6.79 -28.23 -6.71
CA ARG A 226 -7.38 -29.46 -7.30
C ARG A 226 -6.87 -29.79 -8.70
N ARG A 227 -6.07 -28.92 -9.32
CA ARG A 227 -5.51 -29.16 -10.66
C ARG A 227 -4.48 -30.29 -10.62
N ASP A 228 -4.27 -30.96 -11.75
CA ASP A 228 -3.22 -31.97 -11.85
C ASP A 228 -1.83 -31.38 -11.56
N GLU A 229 -0.94 -32.18 -10.98
CA GLU A 229 0.40 -31.73 -10.55
C GLU A 229 1.22 -31.16 -11.73
N ASP A 230 1.07 -31.73 -12.92
CA ASP A 230 1.69 -31.23 -14.15
C ASP A 230 1.21 -29.81 -14.48
N VAL A 231 -0.09 -29.53 -14.30
CA VAL A 231 -0.67 -28.21 -14.52
C VAL A 231 -0.21 -27.24 -13.43
N GLN A 232 -0.16 -27.67 -12.17
CA GLN A 232 0.30 -26.83 -11.05
C GLN A 232 1.75 -26.40 -11.22
N THR A 233 2.63 -27.32 -11.62
CA THR A 233 4.06 -27.08 -11.78
C THR A 233 4.40 -26.36 -13.10
N SER A 234 3.49 -26.39 -14.07
CA SER A 234 3.62 -25.64 -15.33
C SER A 234 3.78 -24.13 -15.11
N TYR A 235 4.34 -23.45 -16.11
CA TYR A 235 4.47 -21.99 -16.09
C TYR A 235 3.11 -21.30 -15.92
N GLN A 236 2.08 -21.77 -16.64
CA GLN A 236 0.72 -21.21 -16.58
C GLN A 236 0.07 -21.43 -15.20
N GLY A 237 0.25 -22.62 -14.60
CA GLY A 237 -0.25 -22.92 -13.26
C GLY A 237 0.37 -22.04 -12.19
N LYS A 238 1.70 -21.90 -12.20
CA LYS A 238 2.44 -21.01 -11.30
C LYS A 238 2.02 -19.56 -11.47
N GLN A 239 1.82 -19.09 -12.71
CA GLN A 239 1.36 -17.74 -12.99
C GLN A 239 -0.07 -17.51 -12.46
N ALA A 240 -0.98 -18.47 -12.66
CA ALA A 240 -2.35 -18.39 -12.15
C ALA A 240 -2.39 -18.35 -10.61
N TYR A 241 -1.58 -19.16 -9.94
CA TYR A 241 -1.44 -19.13 -8.49
C TYR A 241 -0.86 -17.81 -7.98
N ALA A 242 0.20 -17.31 -8.61
CA ALA A 242 0.78 -16.00 -8.28
C ALA A 242 -0.25 -14.86 -8.46
N ALA A 243 -1.08 -14.92 -9.51
CA ALA A 243 -2.14 -13.94 -9.74
C ALA A 243 -3.24 -13.97 -8.66
N MET A 244 -3.59 -15.16 -8.16
CA MET A 244 -4.53 -15.35 -7.04
C MET A 244 -3.94 -14.79 -5.74
N VAL A 245 -2.69 -15.14 -5.41
CA VAL A 245 -2.00 -14.62 -4.22
C VAL A 245 -1.91 -13.09 -4.28
N GLN A 246 -1.53 -12.53 -5.42
CA GLN A 246 -1.50 -11.08 -5.60
C GLN A 246 -2.90 -10.45 -5.42
N ALA A 247 -3.95 -11.08 -5.94
CA ALA A 247 -5.31 -10.57 -5.79
C ALA A 247 -5.73 -10.53 -4.31
N ARG A 248 -5.41 -11.58 -3.56
CA ARG A 248 -5.64 -11.70 -2.12
C ARG A 248 -4.89 -10.63 -1.33
N GLU A 249 -3.60 -10.45 -1.58
CA GLU A 249 -2.78 -9.43 -0.90
C GLU A 249 -3.29 -8.02 -1.18
N ASN A 250 -3.63 -7.73 -2.44
CA ASN A 250 -4.20 -6.46 -2.84
C ASN A 250 -5.57 -6.20 -2.22
N MET A 251 -6.33 -7.21 -1.80
CA MET A 251 -7.64 -7.04 -1.13
C MET A 251 -7.55 -6.79 0.37
N ARG A 252 -6.41 -7.01 1.03
CA ARG A 252 -6.26 -6.74 2.47
C ARG A 252 -6.68 -5.32 2.89
N PRO A 253 -6.35 -4.24 2.15
CA PRO A 253 -6.80 -2.90 2.48
C PRO A 253 -8.32 -2.72 2.45
N LEU A 254 -9.02 -3.43 1.54
CA LEU A 254 -10.48 -3.43 1.49
C LEU A 254 -11.05 -4.07 2.76
N PHE A 255 -10.54 -5.23 3.19
CA PHE A 255 -10.98 -5.87 4.43
C PHE A 255 -10.78 -4.97 5.65
N LYS A 256 -9.64 -4.28 5.75
CA LYS A 256 -9.41 -3.28 6.81
C LYS A 256 -10.40 -2.12 6.78
N LYS A 257 -10.85 -1.70 5.60
CA LYS A 257 -11.90 -0.67 5.45
C LYS A 257 -13.26 -1.21 5.87
N LEU A 258 -13.56 -2.47 5.55
CA LEU A 258 -14.79 -3.13 5.99
C LEU A 258 -14.82 -3.29 7.53
N GLU A 259 -13.71 -3.66 8.16
CA GLU A 259 -13.59 -3.77 9.63
C GLU A 259 -13.86 -2.44 10.34
N LYS A 260 -13.44 -1.33 9.74
CA LYS A 260 -13.58 0.01 10.31
C LYS A 260 -14.87 0.71 9.90
N LEU A 261 -15.70 0.09 9.08
CA LEU A 261 -16.85 0.71 8.43
C LEU A 261 -16.49 1.98 7.63
N ASP A 262 -15.25 2.05 7.14
CA ASP A 262 -14.63 3.23 6.52
C ASP A 262 -14.51 3.06 5.00
N LEU A 263 -15.67 3.00 4.34
CA LEU A 263 -15.79 2.99 2.88
C LEU A 263 -16.75 4.09 2.44
N GLU A 264 -16.31 4.94 1.52
CA GLU A 264 -17.12 6.05 1.00
C GLU A 264 -18.34 5.51 0.24
N ALA A 265 -19.50 6.17 0.38
CA ALA A 265 -20.74 5.73 -0.29
C ALA A 265 -20.59 5.67 -1.83
N SER A 266 -19.83 6.61 -2.42
CA SER A 266 -19.52 6.64 -3.85
C SER A 266 -18.80 5.40 -4.37
N ILE A 267 -18.12 4.66 -3.49
CA ILE A 267 -17.41 3.42 -3.78
C ILE A 267 -18.23 2.21 -3.32
N LEU A 268 -18.88 2.32 -2.17
CA LEU A 268 -19.68 1.24 -1.59
C LEU A 268 -20.88 0.88 -2.49
N ASP A 269 -21.64 1.87 -2.97
CA ASP A 269 -22.85 1.59 -3.76
C ASP A 269 -22.52 0.80 -5.04
N PRO A 270 -21.49 1.18 -5.84
CA PRO A 270 -21.12 0.39 -7.00
C PRO A 270 -20.51 -0.97 -6.65
N VAL A 271 -19.75 -1.10 -5.56
CA VAL A 271 -19.23 -2.41 -5.11
C VAL A 271 -20.38 -3.36 -4.76
N VAL A 272 -21.44 -2.85 -4.12
CA VAL A 272 -22.66 -3.60 -3.82
C VAL A 272 -23.40 -4.01 -5.10
N GLU A 273 -23.54 -3.11 -6.07
CA GLU A 273 -24.13 -3.42 -7.39
C GLU A 273 -23.35 -4.55 -8.10
N ILE A 274 -22.01 -4.48 -8.09
CA ILE A 274 -21.12 -5.48 -8.67
C ILE A 274 -21.31 -6.84 -7.98
N VAL A 275 -21.29 -6.89 -6.65
CA VAL A 275 -21.43 -8.13 -5.89
C VAL A 275 -22.83 -8.73 -6.08
N HIS A 276 -23.88 -7.92 -6.04
CA HIS A 276 -25.25 -8.37 -6.28
C HIS A 276 -25.39 -9.00 -7.67
N ALA A 277 -24.93 -8.32 -8.72
CA ALA A 277 -24.98 -8.84 -10.09
C ALA A 277 -24.16 -10.13 -10.25
N ALA A 278 -22.98 -10.21 -9.61
CA ALA A 278 -22.17 -11.42 -9.61
C ALA A 278 -22.86 -12.61 -8.90
N GLN A 279 -23.56 -12.36 -7.79
CA GLN A 279 -24.34 -13.37 -7.06
C GLN A 279 -25.52 -13.90 -7.90
N GLU A 280 -26.12 -13.05 -8.73
CA GLU A 280 -27.16 -13.43 -9.69
C GLU A 280 -26.62 -14.04 -10.99
N ARG A 281 -25.29 -14.21 -11.09
CA ARG A 281 -24.58 -14.70 -12.28
C ARG A 281 -24.81 -13.83 -13.52
N ARG A 282 -25.02 -12.52 -13.33
CA ARG A 282 -25.08 -11.50 -14.38
C ARG A 282 -23.72 -10.81 -14.51
N TYR A 283 -22.74 -11.50 -15.11
CA TYR A 283 -21.36 -11.04 -15.11
C TYR A 283 -21.11 -9.84 -16.03
N VAL A 284 -21.92 -9.66 -17.09
CA VAL A 284 -21.85 -8.46 -17.93
C VAL A 284 -22.28 -7.24 -17.12
N ASP A 285 -23.39 -7.33 -16.39
CA ASP A 285 -23.88 -6.26 -15.52
C ASP A 285 -22.87 -5.95 -14.40
N ALA A 286 -22.28 -6.99 -13.80
CA ALA A 286 -21.23 -6.82 -12.80
C ALA A 286 -19.98 -6.12 -13.36
N ASN A 287 -19.58 -6.45 -14.60
CA ASN A 287 -18.46 -5.79 -15.26
C ASN A 287 -18.79 -4.35 -15.66
N ASP A 288 -20.02 -4.05 -16.07
CA ASP A 288 -20.46 -2.67 -16.34
C ASP A 288 -20.37 -1.81 -15.07
N GLY A 289 -20.83 -2.34 -13.93
CA GLY A 289 -20.65 -1.70 -12.63
C GLY A 289 -19.17 -1.42 -12.29
N TYR A 290 -18.30 -2.41 -12.55
CA TYR A 290 -16.85 -2.24 -12.38
C TYR A 290 -16.26 -1.16 -13.30
N LEU A 291 -16.65 -1.13 -14.57
CA LEU A 291 -16.17 -0.13 -15.54
C LEU A 291 -16.63 1.27 -15.13
N ARG A 292 -17.91 1.41 -14.72
CA ARG A 292 -18.47 2.67 -14.23
C ARG A 292 -17.72 3.19 -13.01
N LEU A 293 -17.31 2.31 -12.10
CA LEU A 293 -16.55 2.66 -10.89
C LEU A 293 -15.08 3.00 -11.21
N SER A 294 -14.44 2.26 -12.09
CA SER A 294 -13.01 2.41 -12.40
C SER A 294 -12.70 3.52 -13.41
N ILE A 295 -13.60 3.83 -14.32
CA ILE A 295 -13.44 4.91 -15.32
C ILE A 295 -14.19 6.17 -14.89
N GLY A 296 -15.27 6.03 -14.12
CA GLY A 296 -16.21 7.12 -13.84
C GLY A 296 -17.05 7.49 -15.06
N LYS A 297 -17.87 8.54 -14.95
CA LYS A 297 -18.64 9.09 -16.08
C LYS A 297 -17.82 10.00 -17.02
N ALA A 298 -16.48 10.00 -16.90
CA ALA A 298 -15.65 10.86 -17.72
C ALA A 298 -15.52 10.31 -19.15
N ALA A 299 -15.65 11.20 -20.13
CA ALA A 299 -15.45 10.86 -21.52
C ALA A 299 -13.99 10.46 -21.84
N TRP A 300 -13.02 10.84 -20.99
CA TRP A 300 -11.58 10.62 -21.18
C TRP A 300 -10.89 10.24 -19.84
N PRO A 301 -10.78 8.95 -19.48
CA PRO A 301 -10.29 8.52 -18.15
C PRO A 301 -8.79 8.71 -17.90
N ILE A 302 -7.99 8.73 -18.97
CA ILE A 302 -6.56 8.97 -18.93
C ILE A 302 -6.38 10.30 -19.65
N GLY A 303 -6.24 11.37 -18.87
CA GLY A 303 -6.18 12.73 -19.39
C GLY A 303 -5.30 12.83 -20.64
N VAL A 304 -5.81 13.50 -21.68
CA VAL A 304 -5.09 13.61 -22.96
C VAL A 304 -4.04 14.71 -22.84
N THR A 305 -2.77 14.35 -22.66
CA THR A 305 -1.65 15.30 -22.81
C THR A 305 -1.31 15.48 -24.30
N MET A 306 -0.72 16.62 -24.63
CA MET A 306 -0.60 17.24 -25.97
C MET A 306 -0.66 16.30 -27.19
N VAL A 307 -1.78 16.35 -27.92
CA VAL A 307 -1.92 15.80 -29.28
C VAL A 307 -2.09 16.99 -30.23
N GLY A 308 -0.97 17.42 -30.82
CA GLY A 308 -0.91 18.53 -31.77
C GLY A 308 0.08 19.64 -31.38
N ILE A 309 0.67 20.28 -32.39
CA ILE A 309 1.69 21.35 -32.25
C ILE A 309 1.08 22.69 -31.76
N HIS A 310 -0.25 22.82 -31.79
CA HIS A 310 -0.95 24.07 -31.46
C HIS A 310 -1.90 23.87 -30.27
N GLU A 311 -1.75 24.73 -29.26
CA GLU A 311 -2.63 24.81 -28.09
C GLU A 311 -3.95 25.50 -28.47
N ARG A 312 -5.10 24.91 -28.11
CA ARG A 312 -6.44 25.47 -28.38
C ARG A 312 -7.23 25.59 -27.09
N SER A 313 -8.00 26.67 -26.94
CA SER A 313 -8.81 26.96 -25.73
C SER A 313 -9.86 25.90 -25.36
N ALA A 314 -10.33 25.08 -26.32
CA ALA A 314 -11.20 23.93 -26.04
C ALA A 314 -10.50 22.82 -25.21
N ARG A 315 -9.17 22.84 -25.14
CA ARG A 315 -8.32 21.87 -24.44
C ARG A 315 -8.34 22.06 -22.93
N GLU A 316 -8.46 23.29 -22.42
CA GLU A 316 -8.58 23.56 -20.98
C GLU A 316 -9.89 23.00 -20.40
N LYS A 317 -11.00 23.07 -21.15
CA LYS A 317 -12.29 22.50 -20.72
C LYS A 317 -12.26 20.97 -20.59
N LEU A 318 -11.38 20.28 -21.33
CA LEU A 318 -11.17 18.83 -21.18
C LEU A 318 -10.40 18.49 -19.90
N HIS A 319 -9.48 19.36 -19.47
CA HIS A 319 -8.74 19.20 -18.21
C HIS A 319 -9.61 19.45 -16.96
N GLU A 320 -10.67 20.24 -17.06
CA GLU A 320 -11.61 20.45 -15.93
C GLU A 320 -12.59 19.30 -15.73
N SER A 321 -13.01 18.63 -16.81
CA SER A 321 -13.88 17.44 -16.73
C SER A 321 -13.22 16.21 -16.09
N ASP A 322 -11.90 16.20 -15.95
CA ASP A 322 -11.12 15.15 -15.27
C ASP A 322 -11.33 15.11 -13.75
N LYS A 323 -11.82 16.19 -13.12
CA LYS A 323 -11.84 16.31 -11.65
C LYS A 323 -12.73 15.29 -10.93
N ASN A 324 -13.79 14.80 -11.59
CA ASN A 324 -14.74 13.86 -10.96
C ASN A 324 -14.38 12.37 -11.17
N ALA A 325 -13.66 12.01 -12.25
CA ALA A 325 -13.20 10.64 -12.49
C ALA A 325 -11.80 10.38 -11.91
N ALA A 326 -10.99 11.43 -11.75
CA ALA A 326 -9.65 11.31 -11.22
C ALA A 326 -9.62 10.83 -9.75
N HIS A 327 -10.68 11.01 -8.95
CA HIS A 327 -10.58 10.78 -7.50
C HIS A 327 -10.32 9.30 -7.13
N ILE A 328 -11.11 8.36 -7.65
CA ILE A 328 -11.01 6.93 -7.25
C ILE A 328 -9.75 6.27 -7.83
N MET A 329 -9.42 6.58 -9.08
CA MET A 329 -8.22 6.04 -9.72
C MET A 329 -6.94 6.76 -9.29
N SER A 330 -6.99 7.95 -8.66
CA SER A 330 -5.78 8.59 -8.13
C SER A 330 -5.15 7.84 -6.96
N ASP A 331 -5.96 7.10 -6.19
CA ASP A 331 -5.47 6.26 -5.10
C ASP A 331 -5.06 4.88 -5.60
N GLU A 332 -3.74 4.63 -5.55
CA GLU A 332 -3.13 3.36 -5.97
C GLU A 332 -3.64 2.16 -5.16
N ILE A 333 -3.94 2.37 -3.87
CA ILE A 333 -4.45 1.29 -3.01
C ILE A 333 -5.85 0.90 -3.48
N THR A 334 -6.70 1.90 -3.73
CA THR A 334 -8.06 1.72 -4.25
C THR A 334 -8.09 1.04 -5.60
N ARG A 335 -7.25 1.50 -6.53
CA ARG A 335 -7.08 0.87 -7.83
C ARG A 335 -6.71 -0.62 -7.72
N LYS A 336 -5.76 -0.97 -6.85
CA LYS A 336 -5.29 -2.37 -6.71
C LYS A 336 -6.39 -3.30 -6.22
N TRP A 337 -7.14 -2.93 -5.18
CA TRP A 337 -8.20 -3.82 -4.69
C TRP A 337 -9.40 -3.86 -5.64
N LEU A 338 -9.70 -2.78 -6.37
CA LEU A 338 -10.71 -2.80 -7.45
C LEU A 338 -10.33 -3.78 -8.57
N GLN A 339 -9.08 -3.76 -9.02
CA GLN A 339 -8.57 -4.74 -9.99
C GLN A 339 -8.68 -6.18 -9.46
N SER A 340 -8.43 -6.38 -8.16
CA SER A 340 -8.64 -7.69 -7.53
C SER A 340 -10.10 -8.12 -7.52
N ILE A 341 -11.06 -7.20 -7.33
CA ILE A 341 -12.50 -7.51 -7.47
C ILE A 341 -12.78 -8.01 -8.89
N LYS A 342 -12.26 -7.34 -9.93
CA LYS A 342 -12.41 -7.83 -11.31
C LYS A 342 -11.82 -9.21 -11.52
N ARG A 343 -10.65 -9.50 -10.96
CA ARG A 343 -10.07 -10.87 -11.00
C ARG A 343 -10.98 -11.90 -10.33
N CYS A 344 -11.60 -11.55 -9.21
CA CYS A 344 -12.59 -12.39 -8.55
C CYS A 344 -13.84 -12.61 -9.41
N LEU A 345 -14.31 -11.60 -10.15
CA LEU A 345 -15.42 -11.75 -11.10
C LEU A 345 -15.06 -12.72 -12.23
N SER A 346 -13.87 -12.58 -12.82
CA SER A 346 -13.40 -13.50 -13.86
C SER A 346 -13.33 -14.94 -13.35
N PHE A 347 -12.82 -15.15 -12.13
CA PHE A 347 -12.84 -16.47 -11.50
C PHE A 347 -14.28 -16.94 -11.24
N ALA A 348 -15.12 -16.12 -10.63
CA ALA A 348 -16.50 -16.45 -10.32
C ALA A 348 -17.31 -16.88 -11.55
N GLN A 349 -17.13 -16.21 -12.70
CA GLN A 349 -17.76 -16.62 -13.96
C GLN A 349 -17.34 -18.02 -14.43
N THR A 350 -16.08 -18.38 -14.24
CA THR A 350 -15.59 -19.72 -14.62
C THR A 350 -16.07 -20.80 -13.65
N ARG A 351 -16.19 -20.48 -12.36
CA ARG A 351 -16.66 -21.39 -11.32
C ARG A 351 -18.18 -21.58 -11.33
N TRP A 352 -18.92 -20.49 -11.53
CA TRP A 352 -20.38 -20.42 -11.54
C TRP A 352 -20.85 -19.77 -12.85
N PRO A 353 -20.89 -20.51 -13.97
CA PRO A 353 -21.25 -19.94 -15.25
C PRO A 353 -22.65 -19.32 -15.25
N PRO A 354 -22.87 -18.25 -16.03
CA PRO A 354 -24.17 -17.61 -16.16
C PRO A 354 -25.19 -18.57 -16.80
N THR A 355 -26.46 -18.38 -16.45
CA THR A 355 -27.56 -19.15 -17.05
C THR A 355 -27.81 -18.76 -18.51
N ASP A 356 -27.57 -17.49 -18.83
CA ASP A 356 -27.63 -16.94 -20.19
C ASP A 356 -26.21 -16.72 -20.75
N GLN A 357 -25.95 -17.20 -21.96
CA GLN A 357 -24.66 -17.03 -22.62
C GLN A 357 -24.32 -15.57 -22.91
N LEU A 358 -25.34 -14.69 -23.05
CA LEU A 358 -25.14 -13.25 -23.24
C LEU A 358 -24.54 -12.57 -21.99
N GLN A 359 -24.55 -13.25 -20.84
CA GLN A 359 -24.01 -12.76 -19.58
C GLN A 359 -22.58 -13.23 -19.31
N LEU A 360 -21.89 -13.80 -20.29
CA LEU A 360 -20.45 -14.05 -20.22
C LEU A 360 -19.67 -12.74 -20.43
N MET A 361 -18.88 -12.33 -19.44
CA MET A 361 -17.88 -11.27 -19.62
C MET A 361 -16.74 -11.86 -20.47
N GLY A 362 -16.50 -11.27 -21.64
CA GLY A 362 -15.47 -11.68 -22.61
C GLY A 362 -14.91 -10.48 -23.34
#